data_AF-A0A0A2FAP8-F1
#
_entry.id   AF-A0A0A2FAP8-F1
#
_cell.length_a   1.000
_cell.length_b   1.000
_cell.length_c   1.000
_cell.angle_alpha   90.00
_cell.angle_beta   90.00
_cell.angle_gamma   90.00
#
_symmetry.space_group_name_H-M   'P 1'
#
loop_
_entity.id
_entity.type
_entity.pdbx_description
1 polymer ?
#
loop_
_entity_poly.entity_id
_entity_poly.type
_entity_poly.pdbx_seq_one_letter_code
_entity_poly.pdbx_strand_id
1 'polypeptide(L)'
;MSILYNFRKMPRRPDQNESEEADERLFAQAIIRQQCTTEDLCRDISDRSSFSTGDIMGLMTAMEELIFEYLASGYSFRLGNIGTFSAKVKSRGVSDKKEIRSGSVQAVDINFRSTPQAKRRMRSMSVKRGPSFGQSRPKAEEEERYRLAVGHIRHRGYIRIAEYGVLSGLLKHSATRELNRWVQEGKLATRGLRSHKVYVLPEATSQNGESID
;
A
#
# COMPACT_ATOMS: atom_id res chain seq x y z
N MET A 1 8.34 -20.60 -14.22
CA MET A 1 8.04 -19.32 -13.52
C MET A 1 7.65 -19.62 -12.07
N SER A 2 7.96 -18.75 -11.10
CA SER A 2 7.64 -18.95 -9.68
C SER A 2 7.13 -17.67 -9.04
N ILE A 3 6.12 -17.79 -8.16
CA ILE A 3 5.64 -16.68 -7.33
C ILE A 3 6.66 -16.46 -6.21
N LEU A 4 7.20 -15.25 -6.11
CA LEU A 4 8.10 -14.91 -5.02
C LEU A 4 7.31 -14.43 -3.80
N TYR A 5 7.75 -14.80 -2.60
CA TYR A 5 7.17 -14.28 -1.36
C TYR A 5 8.23 -13.84 -0.35
N ASN A 6 7.86 -12.92 0.54
CA ASN A 6 8.62 -12.58 1.75
C ASN A 6 7.70 -12.68 2.98
N PHE A 7 8.26 -12.63 4.19
CA PHE A 7 7.48 -12.58 5.43
C PHE A 7 7.28 -11.13 5.85
N ARG A 8 6.07 -10.77 6.28
CA ARG A 8 5.78 -9.51 6.95
C ARG A 8 4.97 -9.75 8.23
N LYS A 9 5.21 -8.91 9.24
CA LYS A 9 4.31 -8.79 10.39
C LYS A 9 3.00 -8.19 9.90
N MET A 10 1.87 -8.77 10.30
CA MET A 10 0.56 -8.21 9.96
C MET A 10 0.27 -7.02 10.89
N PRO A 11 -0.29 -5.90 10.40
CA PRO A 11 -0.80 -4.88 11.29
C PRO A 11 -1.99 -5.45 12.09
N ARG A 12 -2.09 -5.07 13.36
CA ARG A 12 -3.18 -5.45 14.25
C ARG A 12 -4.52 -5.12 13.59
N ARG A 13 -5.43 -6.09 13.54
CA ARG A 13 -6.81 -5.80 13.14
C ARG A 13 -7.52 -5.11 14.30
N PRO A 14 -8.22 -3.98 14.07
CA PRO A 14 -8.90 -3.26 15.14
C PRO A 14 -10.01 -4.05 15.83
N ASP A 15 -10.53 -5.11 15.19
CA ASP A 15 -11.70 -5.87 15.63
C ASP A 15 -11.36 -7.14 16.45
N GLN A 16 -10.07 -7.44 16.66
CA GLN A 16 -9.63 -8.65 17.35
C GLN A 16 -8.74 -8.31 18.55
N ASN A 17 -9.23 -8.59 19.76
CA ASN A 17 -8.43 -8.63 20.99
C ASN A 17 -7.53 -9.88 20.99
N GLU A 18 -6.53 -9.90 20.09
CA GLU A 18 -5.48 -10.92 20.14
C GLU A 18 -4.40 -10.54 21.16
N SER A 19 -3.79 -11.56 21.78
CA SER A 19 -2.69 -11.45 22.75
C SER A 19 -1.39 -10.92 22.11
N GLU A 20 -0.48 -10.38 22.92
CA GLU A 20 0.80 -9.80 22.45
C GLU A 20 1.66 -10.79 21.63
N GLU A 21 1.56 -12.10 21.85
CA GLU A 21 2.24 -13.12 21.04
C GLU A 21 1.72 -13.22 19.59
N ALA A 22 0.49 -12.77 19.32
CA ALA A 22 -0.03 -12.68 17.97
C ALA A 22 0.63 -11.55 17.16
N ASP A 23 1.14 -10.51 17.83
CA ASP A 23 1.82 -9.36 17.21
C ASP A 23 3.18 -9.73 16.57
N GLU A 24 3.73 -10.90 16.88
CA GLU A 24 4.99 -11.38 16.30
C GLU A 24 4.83 -12.31 15.11
N ARG A 25 3.59 -12.72 14.78
CA ARG A 25 3.35 -13.69 13.70
C ARG A 25 3.71 -13.12 12.33
N LEU A 26 4.53 -13.88 11.61
CA LEU A 26 4.98 -13.56 10.26
C LEU A 26 4.10 -14.25 9.22
N PHE A 27 3.56 -13.48 8.29
CA PHE A 27 2.73 -14.00 7.20
C PHE A 27 3.46 -13.87 5.86
N ALA A 28 3.33 -14.91 5.03
CA ALA A 28 3.86 -14.89 3.67
C ALA A 28 3.07 -13.89 2.83
N GLN A 29 3.76 -12.93 2.22
CA GLN A 29 3.20 -11.97 1.28
C GLN A 29 3.90 -12.11 -0.07
N ALA A 30 3.10 -12.21 -1.15
CA ALA A 30 3.62 -12.24 -2.50
C ALA A 30 4.38 -10.94 -2.82
N ILE A 31 5.52 -11.08 -3.49
CA ILE A 31 6.30 -9.97 -4.02
C ILE A 31 5.78 -9.67 -5.42
N ILE A 32 5.19 -8.48 -5.58
CA ILE A 32 4.85 -7.92 -6.88
C ILE A 32 6.14 -7.32 -7.46
N ARG A 33 6.60 -7.87 -8.60
CA ARG A 33 7.83 -7.40 -9.27
C ARG A 33 7.57 -6.14 -10.09
N GLN A 34 6.48 -6.14 -10.82
CA GLN A 34 6.04 -5.08 -11.70
C GLN A 34 4.52 -5.20 -11.87
N GLN A 35 3.88 -4.07 -12.13
CA GLN A 35 2.51 -4.02 -12.64
C GLN A 35 2.57 -4.05 -14.17
N CYS A 36 1.97 -5.06 -14.80
CA CYS A 36 1.79 -5.11 -16.25
C CYS A 36 0.54 -4.33 -16.64
N THR A 37 0.59 -3.60 -17.76
CA THR A 37 -0.53 -2.79 -18.27
C THR A 37 -1.31 -3.51 -19.38
N THR A 38 -2.42 -2.92 -19.82
CA THR A 38 -3.17 -3.41 -20.98
C THR A 38 -2.33 -3.36 -22.25
N GLU A 39 -1.49 -2.35 -22.41
CA GLU A 39 -0.56 -2.21 -23.54
C GLU A 39 0.50 -3.31 -23.52
N ASP A 40 1.04 -3.67 -22.35
CA ASP A 40 1.95 -4.80 -22.20
C ASP A 40 1.30 -6.10 -22.68
N LEU A 41 0.04 -6.34 -22.26
CA LEU A 41 -0.72 -7.52 -22.66
C LEU A 41 -1.00 -7.53 -24.17
N CYS A 42 -1.37 -6.39 -24.75
CA CYS A 42 -1.63 -6.28 -26.19
C CYS A 42 -0.38 -6.60 -27.01
N ARG A 43 0.79 -6.10 -26.59
CA ARG A 43 2.08 -6.46 -27.20
C ARG A 43 2.35 -7.96 -27.09
N ASP A 44 2.26 -8.51 -25.87
CA ASP A 44 2.52 -9.92 -25.61
C ASP A 44 1.61 -10.87 -26.42
N ILE A 45 0.35 -10.48 -26.68
CA ILE A 45 -0.59 -11.24 -27.51
C ILE A 45 -0.25 -11.08 -28.99
N SER A 46 0.02 -9.86 -29.46
CA SER A 46 0.37 -9.61 -30.85
C SER A 46 1.63 -10.39 -31.26
N ASP A 47 2.65 -10.42 -30.40
CA ASP A 47 3.88 -11.18 -30.62
C ASP A 47 3.67 -12.71 -30.69
N ARG A 48 2.52 -13.21 -30.24
CA ARG A 48 2.18 -14.64 -30.16
C ARG A 48 0.99 -15.02 -31.04
N SER A 49 0.47 -14.10 -31.85
CA SER A 49 -0.71 -14.31 -32.68
C SER A 49 -0.61 -13.51 -33.98
N SER A 50 -1.64 -13.62 -34.83
CA SER A 50 -1.74 -12.82 -36.06
C SER A 50 -2.51 -11.50 -35.85
N PHE A 51 -2.93 -11.18 -34.62
CA PHE A 51 -3.66 -9.95 -34.33
C PHE A 51 -2.70 -8.76 -34.19
N SER A 52 -3.07 -7.61 -34.73
CA SER A 52 -2.32 -6.38 -34.49
C SER A 52 -2.58 -5.87 -33.07
N THR A 53 -1.65 -5.11 -32.51
CA THR A 53 -1.84 -4.44 -31.21
C THR A 53 -3.06 -3.52 -31.21
N GLY A 54 -3.37 -2.89 -32.35
CA GLY A 54 -4.56 -2.05 -32.53
C GLY A 54 -5.87 -2.84 -32.42
N ASP A 55 -5.95 -4.01 -33.07
CA ASP A 55 -7.15 -4.86 -33.02
C ASP A 55 -7.41 -5.35 -31.60
N ILE A 56 -6.36 -5.79 -30.90
CA ILE A 56 -6.46 -6.31 -29.53
C ILE A 56 -6.90 -5.19 -28.59
N MET A 57 -6.32 -3.99 -28.73
CA MET A 57 -6.68 -2.84 -27.90
C MET A 57 -8.15 -2.45 -28.12
N GLY A 58 -8.60 -2.37 -29.38
CA GLY A 58 -10.00 -2.07 -29.71
C GLY A 58 -10.97 -3.10 -29.13
N LEU A 59 -10.63 -4.39 -29.19
CA LEU A 59 -11.42 -5.46 -28.58
C LEU A 59 -11.49 -5.32 -27.04
N MET A 60 -10.36 -5.03 -26.39
CA MET A 60 -10.31 -4.87 -24.94
C MET A 60 -11.16 -3.68 -24.48
N THR A 61 -11.11 -2.54 -25.19
CA THR A 61 -11.95 -1.37 -24.91
C THR A 61 -13.44 -1.69 -25.08
N ALA A 62 -13.84 -2.30 -26.19
CA ALA A 62 -15.24 -2.69 -26.40
C ALA A 62 -15.73 -3.71 -25.36
N MET A 63 -14.86 -4.64 -24.95
CA MET A 63 -15.17 -5.60 -23.89
C MET A 63 -15.38 -4.90 -22.53
N GLU A 64 -14.55 -3.91 -22.19
CA GLU A 64 -14.72 -3.13 -20.95
C GLU A 64 -16.07 -2.43 -20.90
N GLU A 65 -16.46 -1.74 -21.97
CA GLU A 65 -17.76 -1.06 -22.10
C GLU A 65 -18.94 -2.02 -21.91
N LEU A 66 -18.93 -3.15 -22.63
CA LEU A 66 -19.97 -4.16 -22.53
C LEU A 66 -20.07 -4.79 -21.14
N ILE A 67 -18.93 -5.00 -20.46
CA ILE A 67 -18.93 -5.49 -19.08
C ILE A 67 -19.64 -4.48 -18.17
N PHE A 68 -19.35 -3.19 -18.30
CA PHE A 68 -20.05 -2.15 -17.52
C PHE A 68 -21.56 -2.14 -17.80
N GLU A 69 -21.98 -2.27 -19.05
CA GLU A 69 -23.40 -2.36 -19.43
C GLU A 69 -24.09 -3.57 -18.80
N TYR A 70 -23.46 -4.74 -18.83
CA TYR A 70 -24.00 -5.95 -18.19
C TYR A 70 -24.16 -5.76 -16.68
N LEU A 71 -23.14 -5.20 -16.01
CA LEU A 71 -23.19 -4.97 -14.57
C LEU A 71 -24.25 -3.93 -14.19
N ALA A 72 -24.37 -2.84 -14.97
CA ALA A 72 -25.40 -1.82 -14.77
C ALA A 72 -26.82 -2.37 -14.97
N SER A 73 -26.97 -3.34 -15.86
CA SER A 73 -28.22 -4.05 -16.11
C SER A 73 -28.54 -5.14 -15.07
N GLY A 74 -27.72 -5.29 -14.03
CA GLY A 74 -27.93 -6.24 -12.94
C GLY A 74 -27.42 -7.67 -13.24
N TYR A 75 -26.75 -7.88 -14.37
CA TYR A 75 -26.11 -9.16 -14.68
C TYR A 75 -24.75 -9.29 -13.97
N SER A 76 -24.31 -10.54 -13.78
CA SER A 76 -22.92 -10.85 -13.44
C SER A 76 -22.21 -11.38 -14.68
N PHE A 77 -21.01 -10.90 -14.96
CA PHE A 77 -20.23 -11.32 -16.13
C PHE A 77 -19.12 -12.29 -15.72
N ARG A 78 -19.07 -13.48 -16.33
CA ARG A 78 -17.99 -14.45 -16.13
C ARG A 78 -16.95 -14.32 -17.25
N LEU A 79 -15.76 -13.86 -16.90
CA LEU A 79 -14.62 -13.84 -17.81
C LEU A 79 -13.93 -15.21 -17.83
N GLY A 80 -14.46 -16.08 -18.71
CA GLY A 80 -13.94 -17.42 -18.94
C GLY A 80 -13.62 -18.18 -17.64
N ASN A 81 -12.39 -18.68 -17.56
CA ASN A 81 -11.90 -19.44 -16.41
C ASN A 81 -11.19 -18.58 -15.36
N ILE A 82 -11.20 -17.25 -15.49
CA ILE A 82 -10.48 -16.33 -14.59
C ILE A 82 -11.34 -16.00 -13.38
N GLY A 83 -12.52 -15.42 -13.61
CA GLY A 83 -13.42 -15.03 -12.54
C GLY A 83 -14.74 -14.46 -13.00
N THR A 84 -15.55 -14.07 -12.02
CA THR A 84 -16.84 -13.41 -12.21
C THR A 84 -16.79 -12.01 -11.64
N PHE A 85 -17.27 -11.05 -12.43
CA PHE A 85 -17.52 -9.67 -12.04
C PHE A 85 -19.00 -9.50 -11.67
N SER A 86 -19.28 -8.77 -10.60
CA SER A 86 -20.64 -8.36 -10.22
C SER A 86 -20.65 -6.95 -9.63
N ALA A 87 -21.75 -6.23 -9.77
CA ALA A 87 -21.89 -4.91 -9.17
C ALA A 87 -21.85 -5.00 -7.64
N LYS A 88 -21.16 -4.05 -7.01
CA LYS A 88 -21.16 -3.86 -5.55
C LYS A 88 -21.97 -2.62 -5.22
N VAL A 89 -22.94 -2.82 -4.34
CA VAL A 89 -23.82 -1.77 -3.86
C VAL A 89 -23.50 -1.46 -2.40
N LYS A 90 -23.48 -0.18 -2.03
CA LYS A 90 -23.29 0.29 -0.67
C LYS A 90 -24.51 1.09 -0.23
N SER A 91 -24.87 0.91 1.03
CA SER A 91 -25.91 1.67 1.71
C SER A 91 -25.51 1.93 3.16
N ARG A 92 -26.20 2.85 3.83
CA ARG A 92 -26.20 2.91 5.30
C ARG A 92 -26.92 1.69 5.86
N GLY A 93 -26.50 1.23 7.05
CA GLY A 93 -27.24 0.19 7.78
C GLY A 93 -28.60 0.71 8.21
N VAL A 94 -29.64 -0.10 8.02
CA VAL A 94 -31.01 0.18 8.45
C VAL A 94 -31.61 -1.07 9.09
N SER A 95 -32.49 -0.89 10.07
CA SER A 95 -33.13 -2.00 10.80
C SER A 95 -34.40 -2.45 10.09
N ASP A 96 -35.18 -1.52 9.54
CA ASP A 96 -36.32 -1.79 8.66
C ASP A 96 -36.01 -1.42 7.20
N LYS A 97 -36.43 -2.26 6.25
CA LYS A 97 -36.34 -2.01 4.80
C LYS A 97 -37.05 -0.72 4.38
N LYS A 98 -38.09 -0.28 5.11
CA LYS A 98 -38.82 0.96 4.81
C LYS A 98 -38.02 2.23 5.15
N GLU A 99 -36.96 2.13 5.95
CA GLU A 99 -36.11 3.27 6.31
C GLU A 99 -35.16 3.70 5.18
N ILE A 100 -34.97 2.86 4.17
CA ILE A 100 -34.07 3.13 3.05
C ILE A 100 -34.82 3.30 1.74
N ARG A 101 -34.50 4.40 1.04
CA ARG A 101 -35.01 4.70 -0.31
C ARG A 101 -33.92 4.42 -1.34
N SER A 102 -34.31 4.21 -2.59
CA SER A 102 -33.39 3.93 -3.71
C SER A 102 -32.29 4.98 -3.85
N GLY A 103 -32.58 6.27 -3.63
CA GLY A 103 -31.58 7.34 -3.69
C GLY A 103 -30.49 7.26 -2.62
N SER A 104 -30.66 6.46 -1.56
CA SER A 104 -29.65 6.21 -0.52
C SER A 104 -28.80 4.96 -0.77
N VAL A 105 -29.04 4.27 -1.90
CA VAL A 105 -28.35 3.05 -2.31
C VAL A 105 -27.50 3.39 -3.53
N GLN A 106 -26.19 3.21 -3.42
CA GLN A 106 -25.25 3.59 -4.49
C GLN A 106 -24.52 2.34 -5.01
N ALA A 107 -24.42 2.19 -6.32
CA ALA A 107 -23.43 1.30 -6.92
C ALA A 107 -22.06 1.97 -6.75
N VAL A 108 -21.10 1.30 -6.12
CA VAL A 108 -19.84 1.93 -5.67
C VAL A 108 -18.61 1.26 -6.27
N ASP A 109 -18.71 -0.01 -6.66
CA ASP A 109 -17.55 -0.80 -7.01
C ASP A 109 -17.94 -2.05 -7.83
N ILE A 110 -16.93 -2.81 -8.27
CA ILE A 110 -17.08 -4.12 -8.89
C ILE A 110 -16.49 -5.17 -7.94
N ASN A 111 -17.29 -6.18 -7.61
CA ASN A 111 -16.78 -7.38 -6.95
C ASN A 111 -16.14 -8.31 -7.98
N PHE A 112 -14.92 -8.77 -7.72
CA PHE A 112 -14.28 -9.83 -8.49
C PHE A 112 -14.14 -11.10 -7.64
N ARG A 113 -14.64 -12.23 -8.17
CA ARG A 113 -14.48 -13.55 -7.58
C ARG A 113 -13.78 -14.49 -8.54
N SER A 114 -12.61 -14.99 -8.16
CA SER A 114 -11.88 -15.99 -8.94
C SER A 114 -12.64 -17.32 -9.01
N THR A 115 -12.60 -17.97 -10.18
CA THR A 115 -13.23 -19.28 -10.37
C THR A 115 -12.46 -20.38 -9.61
N PRO A 116 -13.09 -21.53 -9.31
CA PRO A 116 -12.38 -22.70 -8.78
C PRO A 116 -11.21 -23.14 -9.67
N GLN A 117 -11.33 -23.01 -11.00
CA GLN A 117 -10.28 -23.38 -11.94
C GLN A 117 -9.09 -22.43 -11.89
N ALA A 118 -9.33 -21.12 -11.80
CA ALA A 118 -8.26 -20.14 -11.58
C ALA A 118 -7.49 -20.44 -10.30
N LYS A 119 -8.21 -20.70 -9.19
CA LYS A 119 -7.59 -21.07 -7.90
C LYS A 119 -6.75 -22.34 -8.02
N ARG A 120 -7.25 -23.38 -8.71
CA ARG A 120 -6.51 -24.63 -8.94
C ARG A 120 -5.23 -24.38 -9.76
N ARG A 121 -5.32 -23.60 -10.84
CA ARG A 121 -4.16 -23.22 -11.67
C ARG A 121 -3.13 -22.41 -10.88
N MET A 122 -3.56 -21.54 -9.99
CA MET A 122 -2.63 -20.79 -9.12
C MET A 122 -1.96 -21.68 -8.07
N ARG A 123 -2.69 -22.64 -7.48
CA ARG A 123 -2.14 -23.59 -6.50
C ARG A 123 -1.08 -24.53 -7.09
N SER A 124 -1.14 -24.81 -8.40
CA SER A 124 -0.13 -25.63 -9.07
C SER A 124 1.16 -24.85 -9.42
N MET A 125 1.20 -23.54 -9.23
CA MET A 125 2.39 -22.74 -9.49
C MET A 125 3.41 -22.88 -8.36
N SER A 126 4.70 -22.94 -8.70
CA SER A 126 5.75 -22.98 -7.69
C SER A 126 5.86 -21.65 -6.94
N VAL A 127 6.03 -21.74 -5.62
CA VAL A 127 6.23 -20.59 -4.73
C VAL A 127 7.64 -20.66 -4.18
N LYS A 128 8.42 -19.58 -4.30
CA LYS A 128 9.81 -19.51 -3.85
C LYS A 128 10.04 -18.31 -2.96
N ARG A 129 10.92 -18.46 -1.98
CA ARG A 129 11.36 -17.32 -1.16
C ARG A 129 12.04 -16.29 -2.07
N GLY A 130 11.53 -15.06 -2.08
CA GLY A 130 12.18 -13.98 -2.80
C GLY A 130 13.42 -13.50 -2.06
N PRO A 131 14.30 -12.71 -2.73
CA PRO A 131 15.38 -12.05 -2.03
C PRO A 131 14.78 -11.22 -0.88
N SER A 132 15.44 -11.26 0.28
CA SER A 132 15.06 -10.39 1.39
C SER A 132 15.31 -8.97 0.92
N PHE A 133 14.25 -8.23 0.54
CA PHE A 133 14.37 -6.78 0.34
C PHE A 133 14.95 -6.22 1.62
N GLY A 134 16.13 -5.60 1.50
CA GLY A 134 17.07 -5.41 2.59
C GLY A 134 16.38 -5.08 3.90
N GLN A 135 16.67 -5.84 4.95
CA GLN A 135 16.55 -5.22 6.26
C GLN A 135 17.43 -3.99 6.21
N SER A 136 16.93 -2.88 6.76
CA SER A 136 17.75 -1.71 7.00
C SER A 136 19.01 -2.20 7.71
N ARG A 137 20.18 -2.07 7.07
CA ARG A 137 21.47 -2.37 7.69
C ARG A 137 22.02 -1.04 8.17
N PRO A 138 21.80 -0.66 9.45
CA PRO A 138 22.28 0.60 9.95
C PRO A 138 23.81 0.62 9.82
N LYS A 139 24.39 1.72 9.35
CA LYS A 139 25.84 1.84 9.22
C LYS A 139 26.58 1.97 10.57
N ALA A 140 25.84 2.29 11.63
CA ALA A 140 26.36 2.59 12.96
C ALA A 140 25.29 2.29 14.02
N GLU A 141 25.65 2.33 15.30
CA GLU A 141 24.71 2.23 16.42
C GLU A 141 23.74 3.43 16.49
N GLU A 142 22.62 3.28 17.20
CA GLU A 142 21.56 4.30 17.24
C GLU A 142 22.06 5.65 17.79
N GLU A 143 22.89 5.63 18.84
CA GLU A 143 23.55 6.82 19.42
C GLU A 143 24.36 7.61 18.37
N GLU A 144 25.11 6.89 17.55
CA GLU A 144 25.97 7.50 16.53
C GLU A 144 25.15 8.06 15.37
N ARG A 145 24.08 7.37 14.97
CA ARG A 145 23.12 7.89 14.00
C ARG A 145 22.45 9.18 14.49
N TYR A 146 22.10 9.24 15.77
CA TYR A 146 21.56 10.45 16.38
C TYR A 146 22.58 11.61 16.34
N ARG A 147 23.84 11.35 16.69
CA ARG A 147 24.92 12.35 16.58
C ARG A 147 25.10 12.87 15.15
N LEU A 148 25.06 11.98 14.15
CA LEU A 148 25.13 12.36 12.74
C LEU A 148 23.93 13.21 12.30
N ALA A 149 22.72 12.83 12.71
CA ALA A 149 21.51 13.60 12.42
C ALA A 149 21.56 15.00 13.03
N VAL A 150 21.88 15.10 14.32
CA VAL A 150 22.01 16.38 15.03
C VAL A 150 23.12 17.23 14.44
N GLY A 151 24.28 16.65 14.12
CA GLY A 151 25.38 17.36 13.47
C GLY A 151 24.97 17.94 12.11
N HIS A 152 24.22 17.16 11.32
CA HIS A 152 23.69 17.62 10.04
C HIS A 152 22.67 18.76 10.21
N ILE A 153 21.76 18.63 11.18
CA ILE A 153 20.77 19.67 11.48
C ILE A 153 21.46 20.94 12.00
N ARG A 154 22.50 20.85 12.82
CA ARG A 154 23.26 22.03 13.28
C ARG A 154 23.94 22.76 12.13
N HIS A 155 24.45 22.04 11.14
CA HIS A 155 25.13 22.62 9.99
C HIS A 155 24.14 23.19 8.93
N ARG A 156 23.05 22.48 8.62
CA ARG A 156 22.10 22.88 7.56
C ARG A 156 20.80 23.51 8.05
N GLY A 157 20.55 23.50 9.36
CA GLY A 157 19.31 23.94 10.01
C GLY A 157 18.19 22.90 10.02
N TYR A 158 18.24 21.87 9.16
CA TYR A 158 17.23 20.83 9.05
C TYR A 158 17.79 19.55 8.41
N ILE A 159 17.00 18.47 8.43
CA ILE A 159 17.29 17.23 7.68
C ILE A 159 16.01 16.65 7.07
N ARG A 160 16.10 16.19 5.82
CA ARG A 160 15.05 15.42 5.13
C ARG A 160 15.25 13.93 5.34
N ILE A 161 14.16 13.15 5.20
CA ILE A 161 14.20 11.68 5.31
C ILE A 161 15.21 11.06 4.34
N ALA A 162 15.30 11.59 3.11
CA ALA A 162 16.24 11.09 2.11
C ALA A 162 17.71 11.33 2.53
N GLU A 163 18.02 12.52 3.04
CA GLU A 163 19.35 12.88 3.53
C GLU A 163 19.73 12.02 4.74
N TYR A 164 18.81 11.86 5.68
CA TYR A 164 19.01 10.99 6.83
C TYR A 164 19.20 9.53 6.43
N GLY A 165 18.43 9.02 5.46
CA GLY A 165 18.58 7.66 4.95
C GLY A 165 19.97 7.40 4.36
N VAL A 166 20.56 8.37 3.67
CA VAL A 166 21.93 8.28 3.13
C VAL A 166 22.97 8.27 4.24
N LEU A 167 22.84 9.15 5.23
CA LEU A 167 23.75 9.27 6.38
C LEU A 167 23.73 8.00 7.25
N SER A 168 22.54 7.53 7.60
CA SER A 168 22.32 6.39 8.48
C SER A 168 22.47 5.02 7.79
N GLY A 169 22.37 4.98 6.46
CA GLY A 169 22.25 3.74 5.69
C GLY A 169 20.88 3.06 5.84
N LEU A 170 19.90 3.75 6.43
CA LEU A 170 18.57 3.19 6.64
C LEU A 170 17.68 3.33 5.41
N LEU A 171 16.83 2.32 5.18
CA LEU A 171 15.76 2.41 4.19
C LEU A 171 14.75 3.49 4.59
N LYS A 172 14.11 4.12 3.59
CA LYS A 172 13.16 5.24 3.77
C LYS A 172 12.17 5.00 4.91
N HIS A 173 11.52 3.83 4.97
CA HIS A 173 10.56 3.52 6.03
C HIS A 173 11.19 3.43 7.42
N SER A 174 12.37 2.82 7.54
CA SER A 174 13.09 2.72 8.83
C SER A 174 13.63 4.07 9.27
N ALA A 175 14.23 4.85 8.36
CA ALA A 175 14.65 6.23 8.58
C ALA A 175 13.48 7.12 9.05
N THR A 176 12.32 6.99 8.40
CA THR A 176 11.10 7.73 8.78
C THR A 176 10.62 7.35 10.18
N ARG A 177 10.60 6.04 10.49
CA ARG A 177 10.19 5.54 11.81
C ARG A 177 11.10 6.04 12.91
N GLU A 178 12.42 6.00 12.70
CA GLU A 178 13.41 6.45 13.68
C GLU A 178 13.34 7.95 13.93
N LEU A 179 13.31 8.78 12.88
CA LEU A 179 13.16 10.23 13.05
C LEU A 179 11.83 10.60 13.74
N ASN A 180 10.72 9.93 13.40
CA ASN A 180 9.45 10.15 14.09
C ASN A 180 9.50 9.72 15.56
N ARG A 181 10.26 8.66 15.90
CA ARG A 181 10.47 8.21 17.28
C ARG A 181 11.20 9.29 18.08
N TRP A 182 12.27 9.87 17.54
CA TRP A 182 12.98 10.98 18.19
C TRP A 182 12.13 12.24 18.34
N VAL A 183 11.16 12.45 17.47
CA VAL A 183 10.17 13.53 17.64
C VAL A 183 9.20 13.23 18.79
N GLN A 184 8.74 11.98 18.91
CA GLN A 184 7.91 11.55 20.04
C GLN A 184 8.66 11.62 21.37
N GLU A 185 9.96 11.33 21.37
CA GLU A 185 10.86 11.45 22.52
C GLU A 185 11.27 12.91 22.83
N GLY A 186 10.85 13.89 22.03
CA GLY A 186 11.20 15.31 22.20
C GLY A 186 12.65 15.67 21.84
N LYS A 187 13.42 14.74 21.27
CA LYS A 187 14.81 14.96 20.83
C LYS A 187 14.90 15.79 19.54
N LEU A 188 13.88 15.72 18.69
CA LEU A 188 13.75 16.48 17.44
C LEU A 188 12.35 17.10 17.34
N ALA A 189 12.20 18.11 16.50
CA ALA A 189 10.92 18.66 16.10
C ALA A 189 10.72 18.52 14.59
N THR A 190 9.47 18.64 14.13
CA THR A 190 9.15 18.63 12.70
C THR A 190 8.66 20.00 12.26
N ARG A 191 9.13 20.47 11.10
CA ARG A 191 8.58 21.65 10.42
C ARG A 191 8.02 21.25 9.06
N GLY A 192 6.98 21.94 8.61
CA GLY A 192 6.30 21.70 7.34
C GLY A 192 5.35 20.50 7.33
N LEU A 193 4.67 20.32 6.20
CA LEU A 193 3.62 19.30 6.02
C LEU A 193 3.88 18.44 4.78
N ARG A 194 3.41 17.18 4.83
CA ARG A 194 3.43 16.21 3.72
C ARG A 194 4.80 16.12 3.01
N SER A 195 4.88 16.63 1.78
CA SER A 195 6.06 16.60 0.91
C SER A 195 7.21 17.49 1.40
N HIS A 196 6.90 18.53 2.18
CA HIS A 196 7.86 19.50 2.70
C HIS A 196 8.21 19.26 4.17
N LYS A 197 7.89 18.07 4.70
CA LYS A 197 8.22 17.71 6.08
C LYS A 197 9.74 17.61 6.25
N VAL A 198 10.30 18.40 7.16
CA VAL A 198 11.71 18.39 7.56
C VAL A 198 11.81 18.20 9.07
N TYR A 199 12.94 17.67 9.53
CA TYR A 199 13.24 17.48 10.94
C TYR A 199 14.29 18.50 11.38
N VAL A 200 14.07 19.12 12.53
CA VAL A 200 14.88 20.20 13.10
C VAL A 200 15.15 19.94 14.58
N LEU A 201 16.06 20.70 15.19
CA LEU A 201 16.23 20.66 16.64
C LEU A 201 15.01 21.29 17.33
N PRO A 202 14.63 20.81 18.52
CA PRO A 202 13.57 21.43 19.31
C PRO A 202 13.98 22.87 19.63
N GLU A 203 13.04 23.81 19.49
CA GLU A 203 13.24 25.14 20.05
C GLU A 203 13.20 25.04 21.58
N ALA A 204 14.09 25.76 22.27
CA ALA A 204 14.04 25.82 23.71
C ALA A 204 12.71 26.46 24.12
N THR A 205 11.79 25.66 24.65
CA THR A 205 10.55 26.18 25.22
C THR A 205 10.93 27.06 26.40
N SER A 206 10.94 28.38 26.22
CA SER A 206 10.87 29.33 27.32
C SER A 206 9.56 29.05 28.06
N GLN A 207 9.66 28.41 29.21
CA GLN A 207 8.63 28.54 30.24
C GLN A 207 8.64 29.99 30.72
N ASN A 208 7.48 30.67 30.61
CA ASN A 208 6.89 31.67 31.53
C ASN A 208 6.17 32.82 30.81
N GLY A 209 5.08 33.25 31.45
CA GLY A 209 4.16 34.32 31.06
C GLY A 209 2.73 33.89 31.38
N GLU A 210 2.45 33.54 32.63
CA GLU A 210 1.82 34.45 33.62
C GLU A 210 0.38 34.81 33.29
N SER A 211 -0.52 34.33 34.16
CA SER A 211 -1.82 34.93 34.42
C SER A 211 -1.66 36.44 34.61
N ILE A 212 -2.54 37.23 33.99
CA ILE A 212 -3.10 38.47 34.56
C ILE A 212 -4.49 38.62 33.92
N ASP A 213 -5.48 38.61 34.81
CA ASP A 213 -6.84 39.17 34.79
C ASP A 213 -7.73 39.10 33.53
#